data_AF-A0A9E4IY33-F1
#
_entry.id   AF-A0A9E4IY33-F1
#
_cell.length_a   1.000
_cell.length_b   1.000
_cell.length_c   1.000
_cell.angle_alpha   90.00
_cell.angle_beta   90.00
_cell.angle_gamma   90.00
#
_symmetry.space_group_name_H-M   'P 1'
#
loop_
_entity.id
_entity.type
_entity.pdbx_description
1 polymer ?
#
loop_
_entity_poly.entity_id
_entity_poly.type
_entity_poly.pdbx_seq_one_letter_code
_entity_poly.pdbx_strand_id
1 'polypeptide(L)'
;MRGFATLAGLVLAVSTFQTDFPGIRAQAPPARAIVPADAEPAPSQAAAPAAAEPGVSAAEIALRSRARERLAADVDALATFRPSYPFWEHIFTTPDGNIAFGSRTDGRLLATFPSRGDWRRNGVWAEPSLADTLSGRRLPRRLRDRRRAVEEALERQVGPVLHNATRGTFVAPHAARYGNFLSEWAAIYERFAVPAEIGLAQAMIESGFNGRARSSARALGLCQWLPRNWDYLKRRSPHVIEGYNQTTQVPYCAAYLTVLATLYDSFIPALSEHHAGGVNVGRTVINGERLGAADTREQYLRGSDFARKLREISIRRYRTLFRTYGFRSALYAEMIFGNTVNIERLMADMPQSKVFAMRVPRRTPIARVMQRTGLSRDEVRRYNPALVRQVPARANLYLPEYIEDFGPDVSFWHRPASPEYAALLDEFIQLEGSIEEWHGNAFRATLEDFRRRFSNTGTEEGAVMATVLAFAIQDLNTSRRGAILREFRNSGSVRRLFDRGRRELSGQAAQ
;
A
#
# COMPACT_ATOMS: atom_id res chain seq x y z
N MET A 1 -14.58 36.37 21.37
CA MET A 1 -15.75 36.66 20.49
C MET A 1 -15.25 37.11 19.12
N ARG A 2 -16.11 37.07 18.09
CA ARG A 2 -15.76 37.10 16.65
C ARG A 2 -14.97 35.84 16.23
N GLY A 3 -15.24 35.17 15.10
CA GLY A 3 -16.39 35.30 14.19
C GLY A 3 -16.01 35.03 12.73
N PHE A 4 -16.77 34.11 12.10
CA PHE A 4 -16.79 33.74 10.66
C PHE A 4 -15.62 32.85 10.16
N ALA A 5 -15.79 31.99 9.13
CA ALA A 5 -16.97 31.65 8.30
C ALA A 5 -17.07 30.16 7.87
N THR A 6 -18.26 29.82 7.36
CA THR A 6 -18.63 28.78 6.37
C THR A 6 -17.93 28.98 5.00
N LEU A 7 -17.99 28.15 3.95
CA LEU A 7 -18.76 26.95 3.48
C LEU A 7 -17.78 26.18 2.49
N ALA A 8 -18.03 25.19 1.61
CA ALA A 8 -19.17 24.40 1.11
C ALA A 8 -18.70 22.99 0.57
N GLY A 9 -19.64 22.19 0.06
CA GLY A 9 -19.51 21.37 -1.16
C GLY A 9 -18.34 20.37 -1.33
N LEU A 10 -18.53 19.09 -0.96
CA LEU A 10 -17.68 18.00 -1.45
C LEU A 10 -18.33 17.29 -2.66
N VAL A 11 -17.99 17.73 -3.86
CA VAL A 11 -18.39 17.06 -5.12
C VAL A 11 -17.63 15.74 -5.28
N LEU A 12 -18.30 14.74 -5.86
CA LEU A 12 -17.69 13.47 -6.29
C LEU A 12 -16.78 13.69 -7.52
N ALA A 13 -15.63 14.30 -7.30
CA ALA A 13 -14.64 14.58 -8.34
C ALA A 13 -14.04 13.27 -8.88
N VAL A 14 -14.33 12.96 -10.14
CA VAL A 14 -13.54 11.99 -10.92
C VAL A 14 -12.16 12.59 -11.11
N SER A 15 -11.14 11.94 -10.54
CA SER A 15 -9.74 12.35 -10.70
C SER A 15 -9.25 11.96 -12.10
N THR A 16 -9.58 12.78 -13.09
CA THR A 16 -8.98 12.71 -14.43
C THR A 16 -7.54 13.20 -14.34
N PHE A 17 -6.57 12.28 -14.44
CA PHE A 17 -5.23 12.66 -14.83
C PHE A 17 -5.27 13.03 -16.32
N GLN A 18 -5.22 14.33 -16.60
CA GLN A 18 -5.20 14.85 -17.96
C GLN A 18 -3.74 14.96 -18.40
N THR A 19 -3.33 14.06 -19.29
CA THR A 19 -2.02 14.06 -19.95
C THR A 19 -2.24 14.11 -21.46
N ASP A 20 -2.02 15.29 -22.05
CA ASP A 20 -2.17 15.47 -23.49
C ASP A 20 -0.96 14.86 -24.22
N PHE A 21 -1.21 13.79 -24.98
CA PHE A 21 -0.24 13.19 -25.90
C PHE A 21 -0.92 12.88 -27.25
N PRO A 22 -0.32 13.25 -28.39
CA PRO A 22 -0.95 13.05 -29.69
C PRO A 22 -0.85 11.61 -30.21
N GLY A 23 -2.01 11.01 -30.47
CA GLY A 23 -2.25 10.09 -31.59
C GLY A 23 -1.28 8.92 -31.82
N ILE A 24 -1.27 7.91 -30.95
CA ILE A 24 -0.86 6.54 -31.33
C ILE A 24 -2.11 5.69 -31.52
N ARG A 25 -2.29 5.14 -32.73
CA ARG A 25 -3.47 4.37 -33.14
C ARG A 25 -3.28 2.89 -32.76
N ALA A 26 -3.57 2.54 -31.52
CA ALA A 26 -3.47 1.16 -31.04
C ALA A 26 -4.39 0.22 -31.84
N GLN A 27 -3.81 -0.84 -32.41
CA GLN A 27 -4.57 -1.97 -32.96
C GLN A 27 -5.09 -2.85 -31.80
N ALA A 28 -6.23 -3.50 -32.00
CA ALA A 28 -6.78 -4.41 -31.00
C ALA A 28 -5.94 -5.71 -30.94
N PRO A 29 -5.54 -6.19 -29.76
CA PRO A 29 -4.93 -7.50 -29.62
C PRO A 29 -5.96 -8.61 -29.91
N PRO A 30 -5.54 -9.78 -30.41
CA PRO A 30 -6.44 -10.91 -30.62
C PRO A 30 -6.96 -11.45 -29.28
N ALA A 31 -8.19 -11.95 -29.28
CA ALA A 31 -8.78 -12.60 -28.11
C ALA A 31 -7.99 -13.89 -27.77
N ARG A 32 -7.53 -14.00 -26.53
CA ARG A 32 -7.00 -15.28 -26.00
C ARG A 32 -8.15 -16.10 -25.41
N ALA A 33 -8.07 -17.41 -25.58
CA ALA A 33 -9.05 -18.33 -25.02
C ALA A 33 -9.02 -18.30 -23.49
N ILE A 34 -10.21 -18.38 -22.88
CA ILE A 34 -10.40 -18.52 -21.44
C ILE A 34 -10.32 -20.02 -21.11
N VAL A 35 -9.47 -20.41 -20.16
CA VAL A 35 -9.42 -21.77 -19.62
C VAL A 35 -10.63 -21.96 -18.69
N PRO A 36 -11.39 -23.07 -18.77
CA PRO A 36 -12.56 -23.30 -17.92
C PRO A 36 -12.20 -23.34 -16.43
N ALA A 37 -13.15 -22.94 -15.58
CA ALA A 37 -12.93 -22.62 -14.17
C ALA A 37 -13.03 -23.81 -13.20
N ASP A 38 -13.11 -25.04 -13.72
CA ASP A 38 -13.32 -26.27 -12.93
C ASP A 38 -12.00 -26.95 -12.48
N ALA A 39 -10.89 -26.21 -12.55
CA ALA A 39 -9.65 -26.62 -11.88
C ALA A 39 -9.76 -26.27 -10.39
N GLU A 40 -9.80 -27.27 -9.52
CA GLU A 40 -9.60 -27.08 -8.08
C GLU A 40 -8.31 -26.26 -7.85
N PRO A 41 -8.27 -25.33 -6.88
CA PRO A 41 -7.05 -24.65 -6.51
C PRO A 41 -6.07 -25.68 -5.95
N ALA A 42 -5.16 -26.16 -6.81
CA ALA A 42 -4.10 -27.08 -6.41
C ALA A 42 -3.43 -26.53 -5.14
N PRO A 43 -3.31 -27.33 -4.06
CA PRO A 43 -2.83 -26.84 -2.79
C PRO A 43 -1.46 -26.21 -3.01
N SER A 44 -1.34 -24.92 -2.67
CA SER A 44 -0.11 -24.15 -2.84
C SER A 44 1.02 -24.94 -2.21
N GLN A 45 1.90 -25.52 -3.04
CA GLN A 45 3.01 -26.31 -2.55
C GLN A 45 3.88 -25.36 -1.72
N ALA A 46 3.84 -25.53 -0.40
CA ALA A 46 4.68 -24.79 0.51
C ALA A 46 6.12 -24.98 0.02
N ALA A 47 6.74 -23.88 -0.42
CA ALA A 47 8.02 -23.94 -1.10
C ALA A 47 9.00 -24.73 -0.23
N ALA A 48 9.52 -25.85 -0.77
CA ALA A 48 10.39 -26.74 -0.02
C ALA A 48 11.51 -25.90 0.61
N PRO A 49 11.80 -26.06 1.92
CA PRO A 49 12.60 -25.11 2.67
C PRO A 49 13.94 -24.92 1.97
N ALA A 50 14.16 -23.70 1.44
CA ALA A 50 15.33 -23.38 0.65
C ALA A 50 16.59 -23.75 1.43
N ALA A 51 17.48 -24.54 0.81
CA ALA A 51 18.70 -24.99 1.46
C ALA A 51 19.45 -23.77 2.02
N ALA A 52 19.72 -23.77 3.33
CA ALA A 52 20.02 -22.55 4.08
C ALA A 52 21.10 -21.71 3.40
N GLU A 53 20.73 -20.50 2.95
CA GLU A 53 21.61 -19.60 2.21
C GLU A 53 22.89 -19.34 3.03
N PRO A 54 24.10 -19.69 2.52
CA PRO A 54 25.31 -19.68 3.32
C PRO A 54 25.62 -18.26 3.83
N GLY A 55 25.55 -18.09 5.15
CA GLY A 55 25.78 -16.82 5.85
C GLY A 55 24.52 -16.14 6.40
N VAL A 56 23.31 -16.64 6.12
CA VAL A 56 22.08 -16.12 6.75
C VAL A 56 22.00 -16.57 8.21
N SER A 57 21.77 -15.61 9.11
CA SER A 57 21.73 -15.86 10.56
C SER A 57 20.40 -16.48 11.00
N ALA A 58 20.42 -17.24 12.11
CA ALA A 58 19.20 -17.80 12.70
C ALA A 58 18.16 -16.72 13.09
N ALA A 59 18.63 -15.53 13.50
CA ALA A 59 17.77 -14.38 13.75
C ALA A 59 17.10 -13.86 12.47
N GLU A 60 17.82 -13.83 11.33
CA GLU A 60 17.23 -13.46 10.04
C GLU A 60 16.20 -14.49 9.55
N ILE A 61 16.40 -15.79 9.81
CA ILE A 61 15.43 -16.85 9.52
C ILE A 61 14.16 -16.68 10.39
N ALA A 62 14.32 -16.49 11.70
CA ALA A 62 13.19 -16.26 12.61
C ALA A 62 12.39 -15.00 12.23
N LEU A 63 13.09 -13.92 11.86
CA LEU A 63 12.50 -12.68 11.38
C LEU A 63 11.66 -12.89 10.11
N ARG A 64 12.18 -13.62 9.11
CA ARG A 64 11.44 -13.98 7.89
C ARG A 64 10.21 -14.83 8.23
N SER A 65 10.31 -15.77 9.17
CA SER A 65 9.19 -16.61 9.63
C SER A 65 8.06 -15.77 10.26
N ARG A 66 8.37 -14.94 11.26
CA ARG A 66 7.38 -14.07 11.93
C ARG A 66 6.69 -13.09 10.98
N ALA A 67 7.41 -12.56 9.98
CA ALA A 67 6.82 -11.70 8.96
C ALA A 67 5.79 -12.46 8.08
N ARG A 68 6.05 -13.75 7.80
CA ARG A 68 5.16 -14.64 7.04
C ARG A 68 3.99 -15.15 7.89
N GLU A 69 4.19 -15.41 9.18
CA GLU A 69 3.14 -15.74 10.14
C GLU A 69 2.14 -14.57 10.34
N ARG A 70 2.65 -13.35 10.54
CA ARG A 70 1.84 -12.13 10.64
C ARG A 70 1.04 -11.85 9.37
N LEU A 71 1.59 -12.19 8.21
CA LEU A 71 0.91 -12.13 6.91
C LEU A 71 -0.21 -13.18 6.80
N ALA A 72 0.03 -14.44 7.18
CA ALA A 72 -0.99 -15.48 7.13
C ALA A 72 -2.23 -15.11 7.96
N ALA A 73 -2.02 -14.66 9.21
CA ALA A 73 -3.11 -14.17 10.06
C ALA A 73 -3.85 -12.94 9.50
N ASP A 74 -3.19 -12.11 8.68
CA ASP A 74 -3.86 -11.03 7.94
C ASP A 74 -4.68 -11.55 6.75
N VAL A 75 -4.18 -12.55 6.01
CA VAL A 75 -4.91 -13.20 4.92
C VAL A 75 -6.16 -13.92 5.45
N ASP A 76 -6.07 -14.62 6.57
CA ASP A 76 -7.21 -15.30 7.22
C ASP A 76 -8.27 -14.31 7.70
N ALA A 77 -7.85 -13.18 8.27
CA ALA A 77 -8.74 -12.10 8.67
C ALA A 77 -9.42 -11.43 7.46
N LEU A 78 -8.72 -11.27 6.33
CA LEU A 78 -9.32 -10.77 5.10
C LEU A 78 -10.25 -11.79 4.44
N ALA A 79 -9.92 -13.08 4.42
CA ALA A 79 -10.84 -14.11 3.96
C ALA A 79 -12.14 -14.12 4.79
N THR A 80 -12.03 -13.95 6.12
CA THR A 80 -13.17 -13.93 7.04
C THR A 80 -14.04 -12.68 6.93
N PHE A 81 -13.44 -11.48 6.93
CA PHE A 81 -14.18 -10.21 7.00
C PHE A 81 -14.31 -9.46 5.66
N ARG A 82 -13.54 -9.84 4.64
CA ARG A 82 -13.41 -9.17 3.33
C ARG A 82 -13.15 -10.17 2.19
N PRO A 83 -13.92 -11.28 2.04
CA PRO A 83 -13.63 -12.30 1.03
C PRO A 83 -13.64 -11.76 -0.42
N SER A 84 -14.22 -10.57 -0.64
CA SER A 84 -14.12 -9.83 -1.90
C SER A 84 -12.73 -9.28 -2.26
N TYR A 85 -11.71 -9.38 -1.38
CA TYR A 85 -10.41 -8.73 -1.60
C TYR A 85 -9.67 -9.17 -2.88
N PRO A 86 -9.77 -10.42 -3.41
CA PRO A 86 -9.11 -10.79 -4.66
C PRO A 86 -9.55 -9.96 -5.87
N PHE A 87 -10.77 -9.39 -5.85
CA PHE A 87 -11.29 -8.53 -6.92
C PHE A 87 -10.35 -7.39 -7.32
N TRP A 88 -9.56 -6.91 -6.37
CA TRP A 88 -8.67 -5.78 -6.59
C TRP A 88 -7.54 -6.08 -7.59
N GLU A 89 -7.24 -7.36 -7.92
CA GLU A 89 -6.24 -7.70 -8.94
C GLU A 89 -6.66 -7.20 -10.33
N HIS A 90 -7.96 -7.31 -10.63
CA HIS A 90 -8.51 -7.04 -11.96
C HIS A 90 -8.51 -5.53 -12.25
N ILE A 91 -8.53 -4.71 -11.20
CA ILE A 91 -8.52 -3.25 -11.30
C ILE A 91 -7.19 -2.72 -11.82
N PHE A 92 -6.07 -3.34 -11.47
CA PHE A 92 -4.73 -2.85 -11.83
C PHE A 92 -4.08 -3.60 -13.01
N THR A 93 -4.70 -4.69 -13.50
CA THR A 93 -4.37 -5.34 -14.78
C THR A 93 -5.20 -4.83 -15.95
N THR A 94 -6.50 -4.57 -15.74
CA THR A 94 -7.39 -4.11 -16.82
C THR A 94 -7.10 -2.65 -17.20
N PRO A 95 -6.92 -2.31 -18.50
CA PRO A 95 -6.69 -0.91 -18.93
C PRO A 95 -7.80 0.06 -18.51
N ASP A 96 -7.38 1.28 -18.17
CA ASP A 96 -8.25 2.39 -17.76
C ASP A 96 -9.38 2.68 -18.76
N GLY A 97 -10.40 3.40 -18.26
CA GLY A 97 -11.57 3.74 -19.03
C GLY A 97 -12.63 2.65 -19.03
N ASN A 98 -12.43 1.54 -18.32
CA ASN A 98 -13.42 0.48 -18.08
C ASN A 98 -13.90 0.46 -16.61
N ILE A 99 -15.05 -0.15 -16.37
CA ILE A 99 -15.62 -0.46 -15.05
C ILE A 99 -15.67 -1.99 -14.91
N ALA A 100 -14.92 -2.54 -13.97
CA ALA A 100 -15.01 -3.95 -13.61
C ALA A 100 -16.10 -4.15 -12.54
N PHE A 101 -16.78 -5.30 -12.59
CA PHE A 101 -17.78 -5.77 -11.65
C PHE A 101 -17.36 -7.15 -11.14
N GLY A 102 -17.40 -7.36 -9.82
CA GLY A 102 -17.01 -8.59 -9.16
C GLY A 102 -18.03 -9.01 -8.10
N SER A 103 -17.97 -10.27 -7.69
CA SER A 103 -18.74 -10.80 -6.56
C SER A 103 -18.14 -10.33 -5.23
N ARG A 104 -18.99 -9.97 -4.24
CA ARG A 104 -18.54 -9.69 -2.87
C ARG A 104 -18.30 -10.94 -2.04
N THR A 105 -18.74 -12.10 -2.51
CA THR A 105 -18.70 -13.38 -1.79
C THR A 105 -17.31 -14.03 -1.85
N ASP A 106 -16.59 -13.81 -2.96
CA ASP A 106 -15.33 -14.50 -3.31
C ASP A 106 -14.33 -13.59 -4.08
N GLY A 107 -14.73 -12.38 -4.46
CA GLY A 107 -13.90 -11.43 -5.22
C GLY A 107 -13.82 -11.69 -6.73
N ARG A 108 -14.39 -12.78 -7.27
CA ARG A 108 -14.18 -13.15 -8.68
C ARG A 108 -14.76 -12.11 -9.65
N LEU A 109 -14.06 -11.87 -10.77
CA LEU A 109 -14.54 -11.01 -11.85
C LEU A 109 -15.81 -11.60 -12.50
N LEU A 110 -16.83 -10.77 -12.66
CA LEU A 110 -18.08 -11.13 -13.35
C LEU A 110 -18.07 -10.56 -14.78
N ALA A 111 -17.78 -9.26 -14.89
CA ALA A 111 -17.82 -8.52 -16.15
C ALA A 111 -16.99 -7.23 -16.12
N THR A 112 -16.61 -6.74 -17.29
CA THR A 112 -15.95 -5.46 -17.51
C THR A 112 -16.65 -4.68 -18.62
N PHE A 113 -17.03 -3.43 -18.35
CA PHE A 113 -17.74 -2.58 -19.30
C PHE A 113 -17.00 -1.25 -19.57
N PRO A 114 -16.92 -0.76 -20.82
CA PRO A 114 -16.30 0.53 -21.11
C PRO A 114 -17.09 1.67 -20.48
N SER A 115 -16.43 2.62 -19.83
CA SER A 115 -17.06 3.75 -19.11
C SER A 115 -17.93 4.67 -19.99
N ARG A 116 -17.85 4.51 -21.32
CA ARG A 116 -18.64 5.21 -22.35
C ARG A 116 -19.11 4.19 -23.41
N GLY A 117 -20.11 4.56 -24.22
CA GLY A 117 -20.68 3.68 -25.26
C GLY A 117 -21.85 2.81 -24.77
N ASP A 118 -22.20 1.76 -25.54
CA ASP A 118 -23.22 0.77 -25.18
C ASP A 118 -22.59 -0.44 -24.50
N TRP A 119 -23.00 -0.71 -23.26
CA TRP A 119 -22.47 -1.78 -22.42
C TRP A 119 -22.95 -3.16 -22.86
N ARG A 120 -24.07 -3.25 -23.59
CA ARG A 120 -24.66 -4.52 -24.04
C ARG A 120 -23.91 -5.09 -25.24
N ARG A 121 -23.29 -4.24 -26.05
CA ARG A 121 -22.49 -4.63 -27.22
C ARG A 121 -20.99 -4.72 -26.91
N ASN A 122 -20.50 -3.84 -26.04
CA ASN A 122 -19.06 -3.68 -25.79
C ASN A 122 -18.62 -4.16 -24.40
N GLY A 123 -19.50 -4.81 -23.65
CA GLY A 123 -19.15 -5.45 -22.38
C GLY A 123 -18.43 -6.77 -22.60
N VAL A 124 -17.41 -7.04 -21.80
CA VAL A 124 -16.69 -8.31 -21.75
C VAL A 124 -17.14 -9.06 -20.50
N TRP A 125 -17.73 -10.24 -20.69
CA TRP A 125 -18.16 -11.11 -19.60
C TRP A 125 -17.02 -12.07 -19.24
N ALA A 126 -16.63 -12.10 -17.98
CA ALA A 126 -15.68 -13.08 -17.45
C ALA A 126 -16.40 -14.38 -17.07
N GLU A 127 -17.68 -14.28 -16.68
CA GLU A 127 -18.59 -15.40 -16.49
C GLU A 127 -19.63 -15.43 -17.64
N PRO A 128 -19.51 -16.35 -18.63
CA PRO A 128 -20.36 -16.34 -19.81
C PRO A 128 -21.86 -16.59 -19.52
N SER A 129 -22.19 -17.32 -18.47
CA SER A 129 -23.58 -17.59 -18.04
C SER A 129 -24.36 -16.31 -17.69
N LEU A 130 -23.67 -15.22 -17.34
CA LEU A 130 -24.29 -13.94 -17.02
C LEU A 130 -24.55 -13.04 -18.25
N ALA A 131 -24.13 -13.43 -19.46
CA ALA A 131 -24.18 -12.55 -20.65
C ALA A 131 -25.56 -11.93 -20.92
N ASP A 132 -26.62 -12.72 -20.77
CA ASP A 132 -28.01 -12.29 -20.97
C ASP A 132 -28.62 -11.47 -19.82
N THR A 133 -27.89 -11.24 -18.71
CA THR A 133 -28.37 -10.46 -17.56
C THR A 133 -28.85 -9.05 -17.96
N LEU A 134 -28.29 -8.50 -19.04
CA LEU A 134 -28.64 -7.17 -19.57
C LEU A 134 -29.51 -7.21 -20.84
N SER A 135 -29.90 -8.39 -21.32
CA SER A 135 -30.77 -8.56 -22.48
C SER A 135 -32.16 -7.96 -22.23
N GLY A 136 -32.75 -7.35 -23.27
CA GLY A 136 -33.98 -6.55 -23.18
C GLY A 136 -33.88 -5.23 -22.37
N ARG A 137 -32.86 -5.03 -21.53
CA ARG A 137 -32.80 -3.88 -20.61
C ARG A 137 -32.40 -2.57 -21.31
N ARG A 138 -33.08 -1.47 -20.92
CA ARG A 138 -32.74 -0.10 -21.30
C ARG A 138 -31.88 0.56 -20.22
N LEU A 139 -30.56 0.49 -20.38
CA LEU A 139 -29.61 1.05 -19.41
C LEU A 139 -29.64 2.59 -19.36
N PRO A 140 -29.51 3.22 -18.16
CA PRO A 140 -29.39 4.67 -18.00
C PRO A 140 -28.25 5.32 -18.80
N ARG A 141 -28.42 6.60 -19.18
CA ARG A 141 -27.39 7.41 -19.83
C ARG A 141 -26.28 7.87 -18.88
N ARG A 142 -26.62 8.17 -17.61
CA ARG A 142 -25.66 8.62 -16.58
C ARG A 142 -24.87 7.43 -16.04
N LEU A 143 -23.54 7.55 -15.97
CA LEU A 143 -22.64 6.45 -15.58
C LEU A 143 -22.92 5.92 -14.15
N ARG A 144 -23.23 6.80 -13.19
CA ARG A 144 -23.59 6.39 -11.81
C ARG A 144 -24.84 5.49 -11.81
N ASP A 145 -25.88 5.97 -12.46
CA ASP A 145 -27.21 5.34 -12.45
C ASP A 145 -27.17 4.05 -13.29
N ARG A 146 -26.35 4.01 -14.34
CA ARG A 146 -26.05 2.81 -15.13
C ARG A 146 -25.33 1.74 -14.32
N ARG A 147 -24.31 2.11 -13.55
CA ARG A 147 -23.59 1.15 -12.71
C ARG A 147 -24.52 0.47 -11.72
N ARG A 148 -25.35 1.25 -11.03
CA ARG A 148 -26.40 0.74 -10.15
C ARG A 148 -27.37 -0.20 -10.88
N ALA A 149 -27.88 0.18 -12.05
CA ALA A 149 -28.79 -0.67 -12.82
C ALA A 149 -28.17 -1.99 -13.34
N VAL A 150 -26.84 -2.13 -13.28
CA VAL A 150 -26.09 -3.35 -13.57
C VAL A 150 -25.79 -4.12 -12.28
N GLU A 151 -25.42 -3.43 -11.19
CA GLU A 151 -25.34 -3.96 -9.82
C GLU A 151 -26.67 -4.67 -9.45
N GLU A 152 -27.80 -3.96 -9.51
CA GLU A 152 -29.18 -4.46 -9.32
C GLU A 152 -29.61 -5.56 -10.32
N ALA A 153 -28.85 -5.81 -11.38
CA ALA A 153 -29.11 -6.86 -12.35
C ALA A 153 -28.31 -8.13 -12.04
N LEU A 154 -27.02 -7.97 -11.71
CA LEU A 154 -26.09 -9.04 -11.32
C LEU A 154 -26.43 -9.59 -9.92
N GLU A 155 -26.81 -8.74 -8.97
CA GLU A 155 -27.06 -9.16 -7.58
C GLU A 155 -28.22 -10.15 -7.43
N ARG A 156 -29.13 -10.21 -8.42
CA ARG A 156 -30.20 -11.22 -8.50
C ARG A 156 -29.76 -12.59 -8.98
N GLN A 157 -28.57 -12.69 -9.60
CA GLN A 157 -28.03 -13.93 -10.14
C GLN A 157 -26.91 -14.51 -9.26
N VAL A 158 -26.04 -13.66 -8.69
CA VAL A 158 -24.82 -14.09 -7.96
C VAL A 158 -24.70 -13.58 -6.52
N GLY A 159 -25.73 -12.94 -5.98
CA GLY A 159 -25.65 -12.26 -4.69
C GLY A 159 -24.82 -10.97 -4.74
N PRO A 160 -24.43 -10.38 -3.59
CA PRO A 160 -23.95 -8.99 -3.53
C PRO A 160 -22.72 -8.67 -4.40
N VAL A 161 -22.71 -7.51 -5.06
CA VAL A 161 -21.72 -7.15 -6.10
C VAL A 161 -20.92 -5.91 -5.72
N LEU A 162 -19.63 -5.87 -6.08
CA LEU A 162 -18.83 -4.65 -6.06
C LEU A 162 -18.37 -4.25 -7.46
N HIS A 163 -18.04 -2.97 -7.63
CA HIS A 163 -17.50 -2.46 -8.89
C HIS A 163 -16.42 -1.40 -8.63
N ASN A 164 -15.49 -1.23 -9.57
CA ASN A 164 -14.63 -0.04 -9.58
C ASN A 164 -14.21 0.35 -11.01
N ALA A 165 -13.77 1.59 -11.18
CA ALA A 165 -13.05 2.01 -12.37
C ALA A 165 -11.64 1.39 -12.38
N THR A 166 -11.30 0.80 -13.51
CA THR A 166 -10.02 0.16 -13.84
C THR A 166 -8.87 1.17 -13.94
N ARG A 167 -7.63 0.68 -13.79
CA ARG A 167 -6.40 1.45 -13.53
C ARG A 167 -5.12 0.86 -14.18
N GLY A 168 -5.22 -0.08 -15.11
CA GLY A 168 -4.05 -0.75 -15.68
C GLY A 168 -3.03 0.18 -16.36
N THR A 169 -3.45 1.33 -16.88
CA THR A 169 -2.53 2.32 -17.49
C THR A 169 -1.80 3.19 -16.47
N PHE A 170 -2.24 3.21 -15.21
CA PHE A 170 -1.47 3.79 -14.10
C PHE A 170 -0.24 2.95 -13.74
N VAL A 171 -0.29 1.63 -13.99
CA VAL A 171 0.79 0.69 -13.67
C VAL A 171 1.63 0.34 -14.90
N ALA A 172 1.03 -0.06 -16.01
CA ALA A 172 1.71 -0.70 -17.13
C ALA A 172 2.92 0.09 -17.72
N PRO A 173 2.87 1.43 -17.93
CA PRO A 173 4.01 2.19 -18.47
C PRO A 173 5.22 2.25 -17.53
N HIS A 174 5.01 1.94 -16.25
CA HIS A 174 6.02 1.98 -15.20
C HIS A 174 6.46 0.58 -14.80
N ALA A 175 5.58 -0.42 -14.82
CA ALA A 175 5.98 -1.83 -14.81
C ALA A 175 6.92 -2.14 -15.99
N ALA A 176 6.59 -1.72 -17.21
CA ALA A 176 7.50 -1.87 -18.37
C ALA A 176 8.85 -1.14 -18.23
N ARG A 177 8.96 -0.15 -17.33
CA ARG A 177 10.20 0.64 -17.10
C ARG A 177 10.98 0.21 -15.86
N TYR A 178 10.33 -0.38 -14.87
CA TYR A 178 10.94 -0.65 -13.56
C TYR A 178 10.64 -2.06 -13.01
N GLY A 179 9.81 -2.87 -13.68
CA GLY A 179 9.42 -4.22 -13.25
C GLY A 179 10.59 -5.20 -13.15
N ASN A 180 11.64 -4.99 -13.95
CA ASN A 180 12.92 -5.70 -13.84
C ASN A 180 13.65 -5.45 -12.51
N PHE A 181 13.27 -4.45 -11.70
CA PHE A 181 13.91 -4.13 -10.41
C PHE A 181 13.12 -4.66 -9.19
N LEU A 182 12.03 -5.39 -9.42
CA LEU A 182 11.12 -5.79 -8.35
C LEU A 182 11.78 -6.79 -7.38
N SER A 183 12.60 -7.73 -7.85
CA SER A 183 13.35 -8.65 -6.95
C SER A 183 14.33 -7.93 -6.02
N GLU A 184 14.94 -6.84 -6.49
CA GLU A 184 15.88 -6.05 -5.71
C GLU A 184 15.13 -5.22 -4.66
N TRP A 185 13.97 -4.68 -5.01
CA TRP A 185 13.10 -3.97 -4.06
C TRP A 185 12.40 -4.93 -3.08
N ALA A 186 12.08 -6.16 -3.50
CA ALA A 186 11.60 -7.25 -2.65
C ALA A 186 12.61 -7.59 -1.55
N ALA A 187 13.86 -7.85 -1.92
CA ALA A 187 14.94 -8.13 -0.96
C ALA A 187 15.16 -6.99 0.03
N ILE A 188 14.98 -5.72 -0.39
CA ILE A 188 14.98 -4.58 0.52
C ILE A 188 13.78 -4.63 1.47
N TYR A 189 12.56 -4.92 1.02
CA TYR A 189 11.39 -5.02 1.90
C TYR A 189 11.57 -6.13 2.96
N GLU A 190 12.01 -7.32 2.55
CA GLU A 190 12.18 -8.47 3.45
C GLU A 190 13.30 -8.26 4.48
N ARG A 191 14.35 -7.49 4.13
CA ARG A 191 15.41 -7.06 5.07
C ARG A 191 14.86 -6.25 6.26
N PHE A 192 13.71 -5.59 6.13
CA PHE A 192 13.01 -4.90 7.23
C PHE A 192 11.80 -5.69 7.76
N ALA A 193 11.70 -7.00 7.54
CA ALA A 193 10.59 -7.85 7.97
C ALA A 193 9.21 -7.47 7.38
N VAL A 194 9.19 -6.93 6.16
CA VAL A 194 7.97 -6.72 5.37
C VAL A 194 7.95 -7.75 4.23
N PRO A 195 6.90 -8.59 4.09
CA PRO A 195 6.77 -9.49 2.95
C PRO A 195 6.87 -8.72 1.63
N ALA A 196 7.71 -9.21 0.72
CA ALA A 196 8.04 -8.55 -0.55
C ALA A 196 6.80 -8.09 -1.33
N GLU A 197 5.83 -8.99 -1.48
CA GLU A 197 4.60 -8.79 -2.24
C GLU A 197 3.68 -7.72 -1.62
N ILE A 198 3.66 -7.57 -0.28
CA ILE A 198 2.91 -6.51 0.41
C ILE A 198 3.55 -5.14 0.16
N GLY A 199 4.87 -5.06 0.32
CA GLY A 199 5.61 -3.81 0.09
C GLY A 199 5.54 -3.33 -1.35
N LEU A 200 5.71 -4.26 -2.30
CA LEU A 200 5.62 -3.98 -3.73
C LEU A 200 4.18 -3.68 -4.18
N ALA A 201 3.16 -4.36 -3.65
CA ALA A 201 1.77 -4.02 -3.92
C ALA A 201 1.43 -2.62 -3.36
N GLN A 202 1.92 -2.24 -2.17
CA GLN A 202 1.80 -0.87 -1.68
C GLN A 202 2.40 0.15 -2.65
N ALA A 203 3.63 -0.10 -3.14
CA ALA A 203 4.31 0.74 -4.12
C ALA A 203 3.56 0.85 -5.46
N MET A 204 2.91 -0.24 -5.89
CA MET A 204 2.05 -0.26 -7.08
C MET A 204 0.76 0.55 -6.88
N ILE A 205 0.08 0.40 -5.74
CA ILE A 205 -1.19 1.09 -5.45
C ILE A 205 -1.00 2.61 -5.25
N GLU A 206 0.06 3.04 -4.55
CA GLU A 206 0.31 4.46 -4.26
C GLU A 206 0.96 5.23 -5.41
N SER A 207 1.76 4.57 -6.27
CA SER A 207 2.55 5.27 -7.30
C SER A 207 2.59 4.61 -8.68
N GLY A 208 2.09 3.38 -8.83
CA GLY A 208 2.35 2.57 -10.04
C GLY A 208 3.85 2.36 -10.26
N PHE A 209 4.63 2.15 -9.20
CA PHE A 209 6.10 2.10 -9.23
C PHE A 209 6.83 3.40 -9.67
N ASN A 210 6.14 4.53 -9.80
CA ASN A 210 6.74 5.78 -10.27
C ASN A 210 7.31 6.60 -9.10
N GLY A 211 8.64 6.57 -8.96
CA GLY A 211 9.38 7.35 -7.94
C GLY A 211 9.20 8.88 -8.02
N ARG A 212 8.53 9.39 -9.07
CA ARG A 212 8.20 10.81 -9.27
C ARG A 212 6.69 11.11 -9.23
N ALA A 213 5.84 10.11 -8.93
CA ALA A 213 4.40 10.29 -8.79
C ALA A 213 4.06 11.35 -7.73
N ARG A 214 3.00 12.14 -7.97
CA ARG A 214 2.53 13.17 -7.03
C ARG A 214 1.01 13.18 -6.91
N SER A 215 0.50 12.95 -5.71
CA SER A 215 -0.92 13.09 -5.40
C SER A 215 -1.36 14.56 -5.30
N SER A 216 -2.68 14.79 -5.28
CA SER A 216 -3.26 16.12 -5.03
C SER A 216 -2.91 16.71 -3.66
N ALA A 217 -2.54 15.87 -2.68
CA ALA A 217 -2.01 16.29 -1.38
C ALA A 217 -0.53 16.72 -1.44
N ARG A 218 0.08 16.74 -2.63
CA ARG A 218 1.51 16.94 -2.90
C ARG A 218 2.44 15.88 -2.29
N ALA A 219 1.88 14.76 -1.86
CA ALA A 219 2.67 13.59 -1.47
C ALA A 219 3.50 13.09 -2.66
N LEU A 220 4.64 12.47 -2.41
CA LEU A 220 5.68 12.26 -3.40
C LEU A 220 6.26 10.85 -3.40
N GLY A 221 6.41 10.31 -4.61
CA GLY A 221 7.25 9.17 -4.92
C GLY A 221 6.60 7.81 -4.68
N LEU A 222 7.44 6.79 -4.57
CA LEU A 222 7.07 5.38 -4.62
C LEU A 222 5.98 5.01 -3.60
N CYS A 223 6.09 5.62 -2.41
CA CYS A 223 5.23 5.36 -1.26
C CYS A 223 4.53 6.65 -0.80
N GLN A 224 4.32 7.62 -1.69
CA GLN A 224 3.56 8.86 -1.45
C GLN A 224 3.80 9.52 -0.07
N TRP A 225 5.06 9.80 0.26
CA TRP A 225 5.41 10.52 1.48
C TRP A 225 5.10 12.02 1.33
N LEU A 226 4.51 12.65 2.35
CA LEU A 226 4.29 14.11 2.36
C LEU A 226 5.64 14.87 2.36
N PRO A 227 5.78 16.02 1.67
CA PRO A 227 7.04 16.75 1.58
C PRO A 227 7.66 17.08 2.95
N ARG A 228 6.84 17.54 3.90
CA ARG A 228 7.28 17.83 5.28
C ARG A 228 7.88 16.60 5.99
N ASN A 229 7.40 15.40 5.68
CA ASN A 229 7.88 14.15 6.25
C ASN A 229 9.22 13.78 5.58
N TRP A 230 9.32 13.88 4.25
CA TRP A 230 10.59 13.74 3.53
C TRP A 230 11.66 14.68 4.07
N ASP A 231 11.32 15.94 4.33
CA ASP A 231 12.25 16.93 4.83
C ASP A 231 12.63 16.69 6.30
N TYR A 232 11.78 16.00 7.08
CA TYR A 232 12.15 15.50 8.41
C TYR A 232 13.14 14.33 8.32
N LEU A 233 12.85 13.30 7.51
CA LEU A 233 13.72 12.15 7.30
C LEU A 233 15.12 12.60 6.82
N LYS A 234 15.19 13.51 5.83
CA LYS A 234 16.44 14.10 5.33
C LYS A 234 17.25 14.87 6.37
N ARG A 235 16.61 15.45 7.40
CA ARG A 235 17.29 16.14 8.52
C ARG A 235 17.75 15.21 9.64
N ARG A 236 17.33 13.94 9.62
CA ARG A 236 17.65 12.94 10.65
C ARG A 236 18.57 11.82 10.14
N SER A 237 18.51 11.51 8.85
CA SER A 237 19.38 10.48 8.27
C SER A 237 20.84 10.95 8.18
N PRO A 238 21.81 10.09 8.50
CA PRO A 238 23.24 10.35 8.20
C PRO A 238 23.57 10.25 6.70
N HIS A 239 22.57 9.96 5.86
CA HIS A 239 22.68 9.60 4.45
C HIS A 239 21.77 10.48 3.59
N VAL A 240 22.19 10.77 2.35
CA VAL A 240 21.42 11.65 1.45
C VAL A 240 20.21 10.88 0.89
N ILE A 241 19.00 11.35 1.20
CA ILE A 241 17.75 10.74 0.71
C ILE A 241 17.26 11.44 -0.58
N GLU A 242 17.48 10.80 -1.72
CA GLU A 242 16.92 11.20 -3.01
C GLU A 242 15.48 10.71 -3.17
N GLY A 243 14.52 11.39 -2.52
CA GLY A 243 13.08 11.10 -2.53
C GLY A 243 12.34 11.23 -3.89
N TYR A 244 13.07 11.14 -5.01
CA TYR A 244 12.57 10.96 -6.38
C TYR A 244 13.06 9.64 -7.03
N ASN A 245 13.97 8.90 -6.37
CA ASN A 245 14.50 7.61 -6.79
C ASN A 245 13.80 6.49 -6.00
N GLN A 246 13.26 5.47 -6.68
CA GLN A 246 12.56 4.36 -6.05
C GLN A 246 13.44 3.59 -5.07
N THR A 247 14.64 3.15 -5.47
CA THR A 247 15.52 2.33 -4.63
C THR A 247 16.04 3.06 -3.39
N THR A 248 16.09 4.41 -3.43
CA THR A 248 16.36 5.23 -2.23
C THR A 248 15.15 5.35 -1.31
N GLN A 249 13.95 5.10 -1.79
CA GLN A 249 12.70 5.21 -1.01
C GLN A 249 12.32 3.89 -0.34
N VAL A 250 12.47 2.75 -1.02
CA VAL A 250 12.05 1.42 -0.51
C VAL A 250 12.47 1.17 0.94
N PRO A 251 13.72 1.41 1.38
CA PRO A 251 14.13 1.13 2.77
C PRO A 251 13.30 1.91 3.81
N TYR A 252 13.01 3.19 3.55
CA TYR A 252 12.23 4.03 4.46
C TYR A 252 10.74 3.68 4.44
N CYS A 253 10.23 3.15 3.33
CA CYS A 253 8.86 2.64 3.24
C CYS A 253 8.71 1.33 4.00
N ALA A 254 9.65 0.39 3.78
CA ALA A 254 9.71 -0.89 4.46
C ALA A 254 9.78 -0.67 5.98
N ALA A 255 10.83 0.00 6.47
CA ALA A 255 11.00 0.31 7.89
C ALA A 255 9.80 1.04 8.53
N TYR A 256 9.11 1.93 7.81
CA TYR A 256 7.93 2.60 8.38
C TYR A 256 6.72 1.67 8.44
N LEU A 257 6.53 0.81 7.44
CA LEU A 257 5.51 -0.24 7.49
C LEU A 257 5.83 -1.25 8.60
N THR A 258 7.09 -1.60 8.85
CA THR A 258 7.51 -2.43 9.99
C THR A 258 7.09 -1.81 11.32
N VAL A 259 7.43 -0.54 11.56
CA VAL A 259 7.06 0.17 12.80
C VAL A 259 5.54 0.22 13.00
N LEU A 260 4.76 0.39 11.93
CA LEU A 260 3.30 0.36 11.99
C LEU A 260 2.73 -1.07 12.16
N ALA A 261 3.37 -2.08 11.56
CA ALA A 261 2.97 -3.47 11.69
C ALA A 261 3.25 -4.01 13.09
N THR A 262 4.32 -3.58 13.76
CA THR A 262 4.54 -3.85 15.20
C THR A 262 3.48 -3.16 16.06
N LEU A 263 3.21 -1.86 15.85
CA LEU A 263 2.19 -1.08 16.59
C LEU A 263 0.78 -1.72 16.60
N TYR A 264 0.46 -2.49 15.58
CA TYR A 264 -0.86 -3.11 15.40
C TYR A 264 -0.86 -4.64 15.38
N ASP A 265 0.30 -5.29 15.49
CA ASP A 265 0.56 -6.69 15.12
C ASP A 265 0.06 -7.09 13.70
N SER A 266 -0.22 -6.16 12.80
CA SER A 266 -0.88 -6.46 11.53
C SER A 266 -0.57 -5.43 10.45
N PHE A 267 -0.34 -5.90 9.22
CA PHE A 267 -0.15 -5.05 8.05
C PHE A 267 -1.46 -4.37 7.62
N ILE A 268 -2.63 -4.95 7.89
CA ILE A 268 -3.95 -4.41 7.50
C ILE A 268 -4.19 -2.98 8.05
N PRO A 269 -4.21 -2.73 9.38
CA PRO A 269 -4.33 -1.39 9.94
C PRO A 269 -3.07 -0.55 9.71
N ALA A 270 -1.88 -1.15 9.61
CA ALA A 270 -0.62 -0.44 9.38
C ALA A 270 -0.57 0.24 8.00
N LEU A 271 -0.86 -0.50 6.93
CA LEU A 271 -1.07 0.04 5.58
C LEU A 271 -2.16 1.11 5.58
N SER A 272 -3.25 0.84 6.28
CA SER A 272 -4.38 1.77 6.36
C SER A 272 -4.04 3.04 7.14
N GLU A 273 -3.12 2.99 8.10
CA GLU A 273 -2.57 4.15 8.80
C GLU A 273 -1.66 4.95 7.88
N HIS A 274 -0.75 4.27 7.17
CA HIS A 274 0.12 4.91 6.19
C HIS A 274 -0.69 5.77 5.20
N HIS A 275 -1.85 5.26 4.75
CA HIS A 275 -2.74 5.97 3.83
C HIS A 275 -3.67 7.01 4.49
N ALA A 276 -4.29 6.69 5.63
CA ALA A 276 -5.36 7.51 6.24
C ALA A 276 -4.93 8.34 7.46
N GLY A 277 -3.74 8.11 8.00
CA GLY A 277 -3.20 8.68 9.23
C GLY A 277 -3.76 8.04 10.51
N GLY A 278 -2.89 7.79 11.51
CA GLY A 278 -3.23 7.02 12.71
C GLY A 278 -4.33 7.61 13.60
N VAL A 279 -4.57 8.92 13.53
CA VAL A 279 -5.73 9.56 14.20
C VAL A 279 -7.07 9.12 13.59
N ASN A 280 -7.09 8.65 12.34
CA ASN A 280 -8.27 8.07 11.72
C ASN A 280 -8.36 6.57 12.00
N VAL A 281 -7.28 5.81 11.77
CA VAL A 281 -7.25 4.34 12.03
C VAL A 281 -7.47 4.01 13.51
N GLY A 282 -6.87 4.77 14.43
CA GLY A 282 -7.13 4.61 15.87
C GLY A 282 -8.59 4.81 16.25
N ARG A 283 -9.36 5.68 15.57
CA ARG A 283 -10.82 5.74 15.77
C ARG A 283 -11.51 4.51 15.22
N THR A 284 -11.08 4.00 14.07
CA THR A 284 -11.60 2.78 13.46
C THR A 284 -11.45 1.62 14.44
N VAL A 285 -10.24 1.37 14.96
CA VAL A 285 -9.94 0.33 15.95
C VAL A 285 -10.76 0.51 17.24
N ILE A 286 -10.76 1.69 17.86
CA ILE A 286 -11.57 1.98 19.07
C ILE A 286 -13.08 1.76 18.82
N ASN A 287 -13.57 1.99 17.60
CA ASN A 287 -14.97 1.69 17.27
C ASN A 287 -15.23 0.19 17.11
N GLY A 288 -14.29 -0.61 16.60
CA GLY A 288 -14.43 -2.06 16.51
C GLY A 288 -14.30 -2.77 17.85
N GLU A 289 -13.42 -2.31 18.73
CA GLU A 289 -13.34 -2.75 20.13
C GLU A 289 -14.68 -2.55 20.85
N ARG A 290 -15.31 -1.38 20.66
CA ARG A 290 -16.68 -1.10 21.14
C ARG A 290 -17.79 -1.93 20.46
N LEU A 291 -17.48 -2.70 19.42
CA LEU A 291 -18.35 -3.71 18.79
C LEU A 291 -18.02 -5.14 19.27
N GLY A 292 -17.18 -5.29 20.29
CA GLY A 292 -16.81 -6.58 20.87
C GLY A 292 -15.85 -7.39 19.99
N ALA A 293 -14.98 -6.71 19.23
CA ALA A 293 -13.92 -7.37 18.46
C ALA A 293 -12.77 -7.83 19.37
N ALA A 294 -12.28 -9.05 19.16
CA ALA A 294 -11.28 -9.68 20.03
C ALA A 294 -9.88 -9.07 19.85
N ASP A 295 -9.37 -9.00 18.62
CA ASP A 295 -8.01 -8.59 18.29
C ASP A 295 -7.96 -7.32 17.40
N THR A 296 -6.76 -6.79 17.18
CA THR A 296 -6.53 -5.56 16.40
C THR A 296 -6.98 -5.64 14.93
N ARG A 297 -6.88 -6.82 14.28
CA ARG A 297 -7.33 -7.06 12.90
C ARG A 297 -8.84 -6.94 12.85
N GLU A 298 -9.54 -7.66 13.73
CA GLU A 298 -11.00 -7.64 13.81
C GLU A 298 -11.52 -6.25 14.23
N GLN A 299 -10.87 -5.60 15.20
CA GLN A 299 -11.19 -4.24 15.65
C GLN A 299 -11.08 -3.25 14.49
N TYR A 300 -10.04 -3.35 13.66
CA TYR A 300 -9.93 -2.54 12.45
C TYR A 300 -11.04 -2.88 11.43
N LEU A 301 -11.27 -4.15 11.12
CA LEU A 301 -12.16 -4.58 10.04
C LEU A 301 -13.65 -4.32 10.36
N ARG A 302 -14.12 -4.66 11.57
CA ARG A 302 -15.47 -4.33 12.06
C ARG A 302 -15.64 -2.81 12.21
N GLY A 303 -14.64 -2.13 12.76
CA GLY A 303 -14.63 -0.67 12.91
C GLY A 303 -14.68 0.07 11.57
N SER A 304 -14.03 -0.49 10.54
CA SER A 304 -13.97 0.04 9.17
C SER A 304 -15.34 -0.01 8.50
N ASP A 305 -16.05 -1.15 8.62
CA ASP A 305 -17.43 -1.29 8.16
C ASP A 305 -18.39 -0.36 8.88
N PHE A 306 -18.27 -0.24 10.20
CA PHE A 306 -19.08 0.69 10.99
C PHE A 306 -18.87 2.14 10.54
N ALA A 307 -17.61 2.56 10.38
CA ALA A 307 -17.26 3.87 9.84
C ALA A 307 -17.78 4.10 8.41
N ARG A 308 -17.79 3.06 7.56
CA ARG A 308 -18.34 3.09 6.20
C ARG A 308 -19.87 3.25 6.21
N LYS A 309 -20.59 2.34 6.87
CA LYS A 309 -22.06 2.31 6.91
C LYS A 309 -22.64 3.59 7.56
N LEU A 310 -22.00 4.13 8.61
CA LEU A 310 -22.43 5.42 9.19
C LEU A 310 -22.27 6.63 8.26
N ARG A 311 -21.37 6.57 7.26
CA ARG A 311 -21.25 7.60 6.22
C ARG A 311 -22.36 7.50 5.19
N GLU A 312 -22.86 6.30 4.93
CA GLU A 312 -24.01 6.04 4.06
C GLU A 312 -25.29 6.61 4.69
N ILE A 313 -25.47 6.45 6.02
CA ILE A 313 -26.56 7.11 6.77
C ILE A 313 -26.39 8.65 6.81
N SER A 314 -25.29 9.16 7.36
CA SER A 314 -25.10 10.62 7.48
C SER A 314 -23.67 11.06 7.78
N ILE A 315 -22.99 11.56 6.75
CA ILE A 315 -21.65 12.17 6.85
C ILE A 315 -21.60 13.29 7.90
N ARG A 316 -22.66 14.11 8.04
CA ARG A 316 -22.68 15.24 9.00
C ARG A 316 -22.92 14.78 10.43
N ARG A 317 -23.89 13.89 10.68
CA ARG A 317 -24.26 13.40 12.02
C ARG A 317 -23.10 12.64 12.68
N TYR A 318 -22.47 11.73 11.92
CA TYR A 318 -21.48 10.80 12.46
C TYR A 318 -20.02 11.22 12.25
N ARG A 319 -19.78 12.45 11.77
CA ARG A 319 -18.43 12.98 11.46
C ARG A 319 -17.41 12.82 12.58
N THR A 320 -17.82 12.83 13.85
CA THR A 320 -16.90 12.65 14.99
C THR A 320 -16.31 11.25 15.06
N LEU A 321 -17.04 10.21 14.61
CA LEU A 321 -16.64 8.81 14.71
C LEU A 321 -15.58 8.38 13.68
N PHE A 322 -15.59 8.97 12.48
CA PHE A 322 -14.65 8.61 11.39
C PHE A 322 -13.86 9.80 10.80
N ARG A 323 -14.27 11.05 11.06
CA ARG A 323 -13.68 12.32 10.55
C ARG A 323 -13.45 12.35 9.03
N THR A 324 -12.27 11.99 8.55
CA THR A 324 -11.92 11.95 7.11
C THR A 324 -11.82 10.54 6.56
N TYR A 325 -11.73 9.51 7.42
CA TYR A 325 -11.81 8.11 7.03
C TYR A 325 -13.10 7.83 6.26
N GLY A 326 -13.03 7.03 5.20
CA GLY A 326 -14.16 6.68 4.35
C GLY A 326 -13.75 5.67 3.28
N PHE A 327 -14.61 5.46 2.27
CA PHE A 327 -14.50 4.38 1.29
C PHE A 327 -13.09 4.03 0.79
N ARG A 328 -12.30 5.00 0.30
CA ARG A 328 -10.93 4.71 -0.18
C ARG A 328 -9.99 4.21 0.93
N SER A 329 -10.12 4.73 2.15
CA SER A 329 -9.35 4.30 3.32
C SER A 329 -9.78 2.92 3.81
N ALA A 330 -11.09 2.63 3.77
CA ALA A 330 -11.63 1.33 4.19
C ALA A 330 -11.10 0.18 3.32
N LEU A 331 -11.03 0.41 2.00
CA LEU A 331 -10.62 -0.56 0.99
C LEU A 331 -9.10 -0.58 0.75
N TYR A 332 -8.30 0.21 1.48
CA TYR A 332 -6.88 0.40 1.13
C TYR A 332 -6.02 -0.86 1.36
N ALA A 333 -6.18 -1.53 2.50
CA ALA A 333 -5.52 -2.81 2.74
C ALA A 333 -6.03 -3.88 1.74
N GLU A 334 -7.34 -3.97 1.52
CA GLU A 334 -7.93 -4.90 0.55
C GLU A 334 -7.32 -4.74 -0.85
N MET A 335 -7.12 -3.49 -1.31
CA MET A 335 -6.48 -3.20 -2.59
C MET A 335 -5.03 -3.66 -2.68
N ILE A 336 -4.30 -3.72 -1.56
CA ILE A 336 -2.89 -4.17 -1.54
C ILE A 336 -2.81 -5.69 -1.48
N PHE A 337 -3.55 -6.31 -0.55
CA PHE A 337 -3.59 -7.78 -0.43
C PHE A 337 -4.16 -8.43 -1.69
N GLY A 338 -5.19 -7.84 -2.31
CA GLY A 338 -5.71 -8.28 -3.61
C GLY A 338 -4.80 -7.98 -4.80
N ASN A 339 -3.56 -7.53 -4.59
CA ASN A 339 -2.59 -7.25 -5.63
C ASN A 339 -1.21 -7.90 -5.40
N THR A 340 -1.03 -8.73 -4.36
CA THR A 340 0.20 -9.53 -4.16
C THR A 340 0.47 -10.44 -5.36
N VAL A 341 -0.56 -11.16 -5.81
CA VAL A 341 -0.54 -12.00 -7.01
C VAL A 341 -0.18 -11.25 -8.30
N ASN A 342 -0.46 -9.95 -8.38
CA ASN A 342 0.00 -9.12 -9.50
C ASN A 342 1.49 -8.78 -9.41
N ILE A 343 2.06 -8.70 -8.21
CA ILE A 343 3.52 -8.57 -8.03
C ILE A 343 4.21 -9.88 -8.43
N GLU A 344 3.69 -11.02 -8.01
CA GLU A 344 4.21 -12.35 -8.36
C GLU A 344 4.24 -12.54 -9.89
N ARG A 345 3.14 -12.25 -10.58
CA ARG A 345 3.07 -12.24 -12.06
C ARG A 345 4.10 -11.28 -12.66
N LEU A 346 4.17 -10.03 -12.20
CA LEU A 346 5.13 -9.04 -12.71
C LEU A 346 6.60 -9.44 -12.49
N MET A 347 6.91 -10.18 -11.42
CA MET A 347 8.25 -10.69 -11.15
C MET A 347 8.60 -11.93 -12.00
N ALA A 348 7.62 -12.78 -12.30
CA ALA A 348 7.78 -13.96 -13.16
C ALA A 348 7.85 -13.60 -14.66
N ASP A 349 6.98 -12.69 -15.12
CA ASP A 349 6.85 -12.29 -16.53
C ASP A 349 8.00 -11.37 -17.02
N MET A 350 8.76 -10.76 -16.11
CA MET A 350 9.78 -9.75 -16.44
C MET A 350 11.19 -10.19 -16.01
N PRO A 351 12.17 -10.23 -16.92
CA PRO A 351 13.56 -10.58 -16.59
C PRO A 351 14.15 -9.65 -15.53
N GLN A 352 14.31 -10.16 -14.30
CA GLN A 352 14.82 -9.39 -13.19
C GLN A 352 16.30 -9.00 -13.41
N SER A 353 16.69 -7.83 -12.90
CA SER A 353 17.96 -7.17 -13.18
C SER A 353 18.54 -6.59 -11.89
N LYS A 354 19.84 -6.82 -11.65
CA LYS A 354 20.51 -6.31 -10.46
C LYS A 354 20.50 -4.78 -10.39
N VAL A 355 20.48 -4.28 -9.15
CA VAL A 355 20.62 -2.88 -8.80
C VAL A 355 21.68 -2.81 -7.69
N PHE A 356 22.88 -2.35 -8.03
CA PHE A 356 23.91 -1.99 -7.06
C PHE A 356 23.81 -0.51 -6.72
N ALA A 357 24.19 -0.13 -5.49
CA ALA A 357 24.21 1.23 -4.98
C ALA A 357 25.61 1.59 -4.47
N MET A 358 26.28 2.54 -5.11
CA MET A 358 27.60 3.06 -4.69
C MET A 358 27.48 4.41 -4.01
N ARG A 359 28.13 4.58 -2.85
CA ARG A 359 28.12 5.84 -2.08
C ARG A 359 29.14 6.83 -2.66
N VAL A 360 28.71 7.71 -3.58
CA VAL A 360 29.67 8.58 -4.29
C VAL A 360 30.38 9.57 -3.34
N PRO A 361 31.73 9.55 -3.25
CA PRO A 361 32.45 10.39 -2.29
C PRO A 361 32.40 11.88 -2.67
N ARG A 362 32.23 12.18 -3.96
CA ARG A 362 32.19 13.54 -4.52
C ARG A 362 31.09 13.68 -5.58
N ARG A 363 30.68 14.93 -5.85
CA ARG A 363 29.71 15.26 -6.90
C ARG A 363 30.19 14.67 -8.23
N THR A 364 29.36 13.86 -8.87
CA THR A 364 29.76 13.07 -10.06
C THR A 364 28.83 13.38 -11.24
N PRO A 365 29.32 14.05 -12.29
CA PRO A 365 28.51 14.36 -13.49
C PRO A 365 28.03 13.10 -14.20
N ILE A 366 26.81 13.13 -14.75
CA ILE A 366 26.24 11.98 -15.49
C ILE A 366 27.12 11.54 -16.67
N ALA A 367 27.86 12.46 -17.29
CA ALA A 367 28.81 12.14 -18.35
C ALA A 367 29.97 11.23 -17.87
N ARG A 368 30.48 11.39 -16.64
CA ARG A 368 31.50 10.49 -16.07
C ARG A 368 30.90 9.09 -15.80
N VAL A 369 29.64 9.03 -15.39
CA VAL A 369 28.93 7.75 -15.21
C VAL A 369 28.84 7.02 -16.55
N MET A 370 28.24 7.67 -17.57
CA MET A 370 28.12 7.12 -18.93
C MET A 370 29.47 6.70 -19.53
N GLN A 371 30.54 7.49 -19.32
CA GLN A 371 31.88 7.18 -19.81
C GLN A 371 32.49 5.94 -19.14
N ARG A 372 32.25 5.72 -17.84
CA ARG A 372 32.82 4.59 -17.09
C ARG A 372 32.02 3.29 -17.25
N THR A 373 30.73 3.38 -17.54
CA THR A 373 29.81 2.22 -17.64
C THR A 373 29.42 1.85 -19.07
N GLY A 374 29.65 2.73 -20.06
CA GLY A 374 29.11 2.60 -21.42
C GLY A 374 27.58 2.80 -21.53
N LEU A 375 26.87 2.97 -20.42
CA LEU A 375 25.40 3.03 -20.40
C LEU A 375 24.87 4.31 -21.07
N SER A 376 23.71 4.16 -21.72
CA SER A 376 22.96 5.30 -22.26
C SER A 376 22.52 6.25 -21.13
N ARG A 377 22.34 7.54 -21.48
CA ARG A 377 21.82 8.55 -20.53
C ARG A 377 20.49 8.13 -19.90
N ASP A 378 19.65 7.44 -20.66
CA ASP A 378 18.31 7.08 -20.23
C ASP A 378 18.29 5.78 -19.42
N GLU A 379 19.26 4.88 -19.61
CA GLU A 379 19.50 3.75 -18.70
C GLU A 379 20.04 4.22 -17.35
N VAL A 380 21.05 5.12 -17.35
CA VAL A 380 21.53 5.73 -16.10
C VAL A 380 20.38 6.47 -15.37
N ARG A 381 19.42 7.06 -16.10
CA ARG A 381 18.20 7.66 -15.51
C ARG A 381 17.08 6.66 -15.20
N ARG A 382 17.10 5.44 -15.74
CA ARG A 382 16.20 4.35 -15.35
C ARG A 382 16.53 3.87 -13.94
N TYR A 383 17.83 3.69 -13.67
CA TYR A 383 18.35 3.41 -12.33
C TYR A 383 18.31 4.63 -11.39
N ASN A 384 18.49 5.85 -11.92
CA ASN A 384 18.53 7.08 -11.12
C ASN A 384 17.51 8.13 -11.60
N PRO A 385 16.19 7.94 -11.41
CA PRO A 385 15.18 8.88 -11.92
C PRO A 385 15.14 10.24 -11.20
N ALA A 386 15.87 10.39 -10.08
CA ALA A 386 16.19 11.68 -9.46
C ALA A 386 17.29 12.48 -10.21
N LEU A 387 18.12 11.81 -11.02
CA LEU A 387 19.35 12.37 -11.59
C LEU A 387 19.09 13.32 -12.77
N VAL A 388 19.18 14.62 -12.51
CA VAL A 388 19.01 15.65 -13.55
C VAL A 388 20.29 15.86 -14.37
N ARG A 389 21.44 16.09 -13.70
CA ARG A 389 22.75 16.41 -14.31
C ARG A 389 23.97 15.74 -13.65
N GLN A 390 23.97 15.60 -12.32
CA GLN A 390 25.07 15.03 -11.53
C GLN A 390 24.54 14.38 -10.26
N VAL A 391 25.19 13.32 -9.80
CA VAL A 391 24.91 12.69 -8.49
C VAL A 391 25.48 13.60 -7.40
N PRO A 392 24.72 13.96 -6.34
CA PRO A 392 25.25 14.70 -5.20
C PRO A 392 26.35 13.94 -4.47
N ALA A 393 27.30 14.64 -3.83
CA ALA A 393 28.26 13.97 -2.94
C ALA A 393 27.52 13.30 -1.77
N ARG A 394 27.94 12.09 -1.39
CA ARG A 394 27.36 11.21 -0.37
C ARG A 394 25.94 10.70 -0.65
N ALA A 395 25.42 10.93 -1.85
CA ALA A 395 24.26 10.20 -2.37
C ALA A 395 24.65 8.84 -2.95
N ASN A 396 23.65 8.04 -3.30
CA ASN A 396 23.82 6.71 -3.86
C ASN A 396 23.65 6.77 -5.37
N LEU A 397 24.66 6.38 -6.12
CA LEU A 397 24.56 6.11 -7.55
C LEU A 397 24.11 4.66 -7.73
N TYR A 398 23.00 4.46 -8.44
CA TYR A 398 22.45 3.14 -8.72
C TYR A 398 22.82 2.67 -10.14
N LEU A 399 23.24 1.41 -10.31
CA LEU A 399 23.71 0.84 -11.58
C LEU A 399 23.39 -0.67 -11.68
N PRO A 400 23.44 -1.28 -12.87
CA PRO A 400 23.32 -2.74 -13.04
C PRO A 400 24.46 -3.54 -12.39
N GLU A 401 25.62 -2.91 -12.16
CA GLU A 401 26.87 -3.53 -11.69
C GLU A 401 27.55 -2.64 -10.63
N TYR A 402 28.32 -3.24 -9.72
CA TYR A 402 29.18 -2.51 -8.78
C TYR A 402 30.45 -1.99 -9.47
N ILE A 403 30.82 -0.73 -9.20
CA ILE A 403 32.01 -0.09 -9.77
C ILE A 403 32.68 0.79 -8.70
N GLU A 404 33.86 0.36 -8.25
CA GLU A 404 34.64 0.96 -7.16
C GLU A 404 34.98 2.45 -7.37
N ASP A 405 35.15 2.90 -8.62
CA ASP A 405 35.30 4.32 -9.03
C ASP A 405 34.26 5.30 -8.46
N PHE A 406 33.10 4.76 -8.08
CA PHE A 406 31.95 5.48 -7.56
C PHE A 406 31.75 5.32 -6.05
N GLY A 407 32.72 4.74 -5.33
CA GLY A 407 32.71 4.60 -3.88
C GLY A 407 32.18 3.25 -3.41
N PRO A 408 32.17 3.01 -2.08
CA PRO A 408 31.88 1.70 -1.51
C PRO A 408 30.46 1.24 -1.81
N ASP A 409 30.32 -0.08 -1.91
CA ASP A 409 29.03 -0.74 -2.05
C ASP A 409 28.17 -0.58 -0.80
N VAL A 410 26.95 -0.08 -0.98
CA VAL A 410 25.91 0.05 0.05
C VAL A 410 24.64 -0.72 -0.34
N SER A 411 24.76 -1.71 -1.23
CA SER A 411 23.73 -2.67 -1.64
C SER A 411 23.48 -3.71 -0.54
N PHE A 412 23.03 -3.27 0.63
CA PHE A 412 22.91 -4.13 1.82
C PHE A 412 21.98 -5.35 1.64
N TRP A 413 21.13 -5.35 0.63
CA TRP A 413 20.24 -6.47 0.25
C TRP A 413 20.93 -7.54 -0.62
N HIS A 414 22.20 -7.35 -1.03
CA HIS A 414 23.01 -8.36 -1.72
C HIS A 414 23.80 -9.27 -0.76
N ARG A 415 23.77 -8.97 0.54
CA ARG A 415 24.47 -9.72 1.59
C ARG A 415 23.51 -10.05 2.74
N PRO A 416 23.78 -11.10 3.55
CA PRO A 416 23.04 -11.33 4.80
C PRO A 416 23.04 -10.11 5.73
N ALA A 417 22.04 -10.00 6.60
CA ALA A 417 22.04 -8.99 7.65
C ALA A 417 23.19 -9.24 8.65
N SER A 418 23.69 -8.18 9.29
CA SER A 418 24.55 -8.39 10.47
C SER A 418 23.72 -9.07 11.57
N PRO A 419 24.28 -10.05 12.32
CA PRO A 419 23.52 -10.75 13.37
C PRO A 419 22.94 -9.80 14.42
N GLU A 420 23.63 -8.70 14.72
CA GLU A 420 23.23 -7.68 15.68
C GLU A 420 22.01 -6.87 15.17
N TYR A 421 21.99 -6.53 13.88
CA TYR A 421 20.83 -5.89 13.25
C TYR A 421 19.64 -6.85 13.18
N ALA A 422 19.87 -8.10 12.76
CA ALA A 422 18.82 -9.11 12.63
C ALA A 422 18.16 -9.41 13.98
N ALA A 423 18.94 -9.65 15.03
CA ALA A 423 18.43 -9.92 16.37
C ALA A 423 17.70 -8.70 16.97
N LEU A 424 18.21 -7.48 16.76
CA LEU A 424 17.55 -6.26 17.23
C LEU A 424 16.23 -5.98 16.49
N LEU A 425 16.16 -6.30 15.19
CA LEU A 425 14.91 -6.19 14.43
C LEU A 425 13.89 -7.26 14.84
N ASP A 426 14.36 -8.48 15.11
CA ASP A 426 13.54 -9.57 15.64
C ASP A 426 12.92 -9.19 17.00
N GLU A 427 13.73 -8.68 17.93
CA GLU A 427 13.27 -8.14 19.21
C GLU A 427 12.27 -6.98 19.01
N PHE A 428 12.53 -6.08 18.04
CA PHE A 428 11.64 -4.95 17.75
C PHE A 428 10.26 -5.39 17.20
N ILE A 429 10.17 -6.41 16.33
CA ILE A 429 8.88 -6.86 15.79
C ILE A 429 8.04 -7.68 16.78
N GLN A 430 8.66 -8.12 17.87
CA GLN A 430 8.04 -8.80 19.02
C GLN A 430 7.64 -7.85 20.16
N LEU A 431 7.73 -6.52 19.97
CA LEU A 431 7.33 -5.54 20.99
C LEU A 431 5.82 -5.55 21.27
N GLU A 432 5.44 -6.26 22.32
CA GLU A 432 4.10 -6.20 22.91
C GLU A 432 3.78 -4.81 23.49
N GLY A 433 2.51 -4.42 23.40
CA GLY A 433 1.98 -3.21 24.00
C GLY A 433 0.73 -2.72 23.28
N SER A 434 -0.27 -2.26 24.02
CA SER A 434 -1.48 -1.71 23.43
C SER A 434 -1.21 -0.40 22.67
N ILE A 435 -2.06 -0.09 21.71
CA ILE A 435 -2.00 1.15 20.90
C ILE A 435 -2.01 2.42 21.78
N GLU A 436 -2.53 2.34 23.00
CA GLU A 436 -2.51 3.43 23.98
C GLU A 436 -1.18 3.56 24.74
N GLU A 437 -0.51 2.45 25.02
CA GLU A 437 0.84 2.44 25.61
C GLU A 437 1.86 2.98 24.62
N TRP A 438 1.75 2.60 23.33
CA TRP A 438 2.47 3.22 22.20
C TRP A 438 2.22 4.73 22.03
N HIS A 439 1.25 5.30 22.74
CA HIS A 439 0.96 6.74 22.80
C HIS A 439 1.30 7.36 24.18
N GLY A 440 2.05 6.64 25.01
CA GLY A 440 2.46 7.03 26.36
C GLY A 440 3.97 7.30 26.50
N ASN A 441 4.31 8.16 27.46
CA ASN A 441 5.69 8.56 27.74
C ASN A 441 6.62 7.38 28.13
N ALA A 442 6.08 6.30 28.70
CA ALA A 442 6.84 5.11 29.05
C ALA A 442 7.33 4.38 27.78
N PHE A 443 6.42 4.02 26.87
CA PHE A 443 6.76 3.34 25.62
C PHE A 443 7.61 4.21 24.68
N ARG A 444 7.49 5.54 24.79
CA ARG A 444 8.43 6.46 24.14
C ARG A 444 9.89 6.19 24.53
N ALA A 445 10.18 5.88 25.79
CA ALA A 445 11.53 5.57 26.24
C ALA A 445 12.05 4.27 25.59
N THR A 446 11.19 3.24 25.48
CA THR A 446 11.47 2.01 24.73
C THR A 446 11.83 2.33 23.28
N LEU A 447 11.00 3.09 22.56
CA LEU A 447 11.26 3.45 21.16
C LEU A 447 12.55 4.29 20.98
N GLU A 448 12.89 5.17 21.92
CA GLU A 448 14.15 5.92 21.90
C GLU A 448 15.39 5.02 22.18
N ASP A 449 15.24 3.95 22.98
CA ASP A 449 16.28 2.92 23.14
C ASP A 449 16.48 2.12 21.85
N PHE A 450 15.43 1.56 21.26
CA PHE A 450 15.54 0.87 19.96
C PHE A 450 16.14 1.80 18.89
N ARG A 451 15.72 3.06 18.82
CA ARG A 451 16.30 4.06 17.89
C ARG A 451 17.81 4.23 18.11
N ARG A 452 18.28 4.25 19.36
CA ARG A 452 19.71 4.28 19.68
C ARG A 452 20.41 2.98 19.28
N ARG A 453 19.84 1.82 19.65
CA ARG A 453 20.43 0.50 19.36
C ARG A 453 20.55 0.26 17.85
N PHE A 454 19.54 0.61 17.05
CA PHE A 454 19.60 0.54 15.59
C PHE A 454 20.67 1.48 15.02
N SER A 455 20.83 2.69 15.60
CA SER A 455 21.91 3.59 15.20
C SER A 455 23.31 3.07 15.58
N ASN A 456 23.40 2.21 16.59
CA ASN A 456 24.65 1.65 17.10
C ASN A 456 25.10 0.38 16.32
N THR A 457 24.27 -0.22 15.47
CA THR A 457 24.69 -1.36 14.62
C THR A 457 25.71 -0.94 13.56
N GLY A 458 25.76 0.36 13.23
CA GLY A 458 26.63 0.90 12.17
C GLY A 458 26.22 0.51 10.74
N THR A 459 25.10 -0.19 10.56
CA THR A 459 24.61 -0.65 9.24
C THR A 459 23.74 0.40 8.55
N GLU A 460 23.61 0.31 7.22
CA GLU A 460 22.69 1.16 6.43
C GLU A 460 21.24 0.96 6.90
N GLU A 461 20.87 -0.30 7.18
CA GLU A 461 19.54 -0.70 7.63
C GLU A 461 19.25 -0.21 9.06
N GLY A 462 20.26 -0.22 9.94
CA GLY A 462 20.19 0.38 11.27
C GLY A 462 20.03 1.91 11.20
N ALA A 463 20.77 2.57 10.31
CA ALA A 463 20.61 4.00 10.05
C ALA A 463 19.21 4.35 9.50
N VAL A 464 18.63 3.51 8.64
CA VAL A 464 17.24 3.65 8.15
C VAL A 464 16.23 3.46 9.30
N MET A 465 16.32 2.36 10.06
CA MET A 465 15.42 2.11 11.21
C MET A 465 15.50 3.22 12.25
N ALA A 466 16.70 3.69 12.61
CA ALA A 466 16.88 4.81 13.53
C ALA A 466 16.30 6.12 12.98
N THR A 467 16.40 6.37 11.68
CA THR A 467 15.80 7.56 11.03
C THR A 467 14.27 7.49 11.05
N VAL A 468 13.69 6.32 10.79
CA VAL A 468 12.23 6.12 10.76
C VAL A 468 11.64 6.11 12.16
N LEU A 469 12.28 5.49 13.15
CA LEU A 469 11.88 5.58 14.55
C LEU A 469 11.94 7.04 15.05
N ALA A 470 12.95 7.83 14.65
CA ALA A 470 12.99 9.26 14.95
C ALA A 470 11.79 10.05 14.38
N PHE A 471 11.16 9.56 13.31
CA PHE A 471 9.94 10.12 12.73
C PHE A 471 8.68 9.59 13.45
N ALA A 472 8.56 8.28 13.65
CA ALA A 472 7.42 7.66 14.31
C ALA A 472 7.27 8.18 15.76
N ILE A 473 8.35 8.26 16.53
CA ILE A 473 8.36 8.83 17.89
C ILE A 473 7.80 10.27 17.89
N GLN A 474 8.12 11.07 16.85
CA GLN A 474 7.60 12.43 16.73
C GLN A 474 6.09 12.44 16.41
N ASP A 475 5.60 11.64 15.47
CA ASP A 475 4.17 11.58 15.16
C ASP A 475 3.34 11.06 16.35
N LEU A 476 3.81 10.01 17.01
CA LEU A 476 3.14 9.38 18.15
C LEU A 476 3.06 10.33 19.37
N ASN A 477 4.18 10.98 19.73
CA ASN A 477 4.33 11.67 21.02
C ASN A 477 4.38 13.21 20.94
N THR A 478 4.74 13.80 19.80
CA THR A 478 4.80 15.26 19.63
C THR A 478 3.54 15.80 18.94
N SER A 479 2.82 14.98 18.18
CA SER A 479 1.49 15.34 17.70
C SER A 479 0.44 15.16 18.81
N ARG A 480 -0.74 15.78 18.65
CA ARG A 480 -1.87 15.57 19.56
C ARG A 480 -2.54 14.20 19.43
N ARG A 481 -1.99 13.25 18.67
CA ARG A 481 -2.59 11.93 18.35
C ARG A 481 -3.05 11.16 19.59
N GLY A 482 -2.15 10.87 20.53
CA GLY A 482 -2.48 10.14 21.76
C GLY A 482 -3.59 10.81 22.57
N ALA A 483 -3.51 12.14 22.73
CA ALA A 483 -4.54 12.91 23.42
C ALA A 483 -5.91 12.87 22.70
N ILE A 484 -5.93 12.98 21.37
CA ILE A 484 -7.16 12.94 20.56
C ILE A 484 -7.82 11.56 20.61
N LEU A 485 -7.03 10.47 20.62
CA LEU A 485 -7.56 9.11 20.72
C LEU A 485 -8.06 8.80 22.14
N ARG A 486 -7.36 9.26 23.18
CA ARG A 486 -7.80 9.17 24.58
C ARG A 486 -9.09 9.96 24.85
N GLU A 487 -9.19 11.18 24.32
CA GLU A 487 -10.43 11.98 24.32
C GLU A 487 -11.57 11.24 23.59
N PHE A 488 -11.26 10.64 22.43
CA PHE A 488 -12.24 9.88 21.65
C PHE A 488 -12.72 8.61 22.35
N ARG A 489 -11.84 7.89 23.07
CA ARG A 489 -12.18 6.72 23.89
C ARG A 489 -13.11 7.11 25.04
N ASN A 490 -12.72 8.14 25.81
CA ASN A 490 -13.32 8.44 27.11
C ASN A 490 -14.51 9.42 27.05
N SER A 491 -14.72 10.11 25.93
CA SER A 491 -15.82 11.08 25.80
C SER A 491 -17.20 10.43 25.79
N GLY A 492 -18.00 10.68 26.84
CA GLY A 492 -19.38 10.23 26.93
C GLY A 492 -20.29 10.76 25.80
N SER A 493 -19.95 11.88 25.16
CA SER A 493 -20.69 12.36 23.97
C SER A 493 -20.38 11.52 22.73
N VAL A 494 -19.13 11.06 22.58
CA VAL A 494 -18.72 10.11 21.54
C VAL A 494 -19.41 8.76 21.76
N ARG A 495 -19.44 8.25 23.00
CA ARG A 495 -20.13 6.98 23.34
C ARG A 495 -21.63 7.04 22.99
N ARG A 496 -22.34 8.10 23.40
CA ARG A 496 -23.76 8.30 23.01
C ARG A 496 -23.98 8.38 21.50
N LEU A 497 -23.05 8.99 20.75
CA LEU A 497 -23.12 9.06 19.29
C LEU A 497 -22.85 7.70 18.62
N PHE A 498 -21.89 6.93 19.16
CA PHE A 498 -21.60 5.55 18.76
C PHE A 498 -22.81 4.63 18.99
N ASP A 499 -23.38 4.63 20.20
CA ASP A 499 -24.55 3.80 20.54
C ASP A 499 -25.78 4.16 19.71
N ARG A 500 -25.97 5.45 19.37
CA ARG A 500 -26.99 5.88 18.41
C ARG A 500 -26.71 5.31 17.01
N GLY A 501 -25.47 5.40 16.52
CA GLY A 501 -25.08 4.85 15.22
C GLY A 501 -25.27 3.34 15.13
N ARG A 502 -24.93 2.61 16.19
CA ARG A 502 -25.15 1.16 16.31
C ARG A 502 -26.64 0.83 16.22
N ARG A 503 -27.52 1.53 16.96
CA ARG A 503 -28.98 1.33 16.89
C ARG A 503 -29.58 1.67 15.53
N GLU A 504 -29.16 2.77 14.89
CA GLU A 504 -29.65 3.12 13.54
C GLU A 504 -29.24 2.06 12.51
N LEU A 505 -28.04 1.48 12.62
CA LEU A 505 -27.59 0.38 11.76
C LEU A 505 -28.31 -0.95 12.03
N SER A 506 -28.55 -1.31 13.30
CA SER A 506 -29.33 -2.52 13.64
C SER A 506 -30.78 -2.39 13.16
N GLY A 507 -31.39 -1.20 13.25
CA GLY A 507 -32.74 -0.95 12.73
C GLY A 507 -32.84 -1.05 11.20
N GLN A 508 -31.76 -0.77 10.47
CA GLN A 508 -31.67 -0.97 9.02
C GLN A 508 -31.39 -2.43 8.61
N ALA A 509 -31.00 -3.30 9.54
CA ALA A 509 -30.76 -4.72 9.29
C ALA A 509 -31.98 -5.60 9.64
N ALA A 510 -33.07 -4.99 10.11
CA ALA A 510 -34.35 -5.61 10.42
C ALA A 510 -35.49 -5.08 9.53
N GLN A 511 -35.11 -4.54 8.35
CA GLN A 511 -35.96 -3.98 7.29
C GLN A 511 -35.47 -4.49 5.94
#